data_AF-A0A2R2IVA0-F1
#
_entry.id   AF-A0A2R2IVA0-F1
#
_cell.length_a   1.000
_cell.length_b   1.000
_cell.length_c   1.000
_cell.angle_alpha   90.00
_cell.angle_beta   90.00
_cell.angle_gamma   90.00
#
_symmetry.space_group_name_H-M   'P 1'
#
loop_
_entity.id
_entity.type
_entity.pdbx_description
1 polymer ?
#
loop_
_entity_poly.entity_id
_entity_poly.type
_entity_poly.pdbx_seq_one_letter_code
_entity_poly.pdbx_strand_id
1 'polypeptide(L)'
;MPPFDAAAWSQAISQAGREQDWRKLAQLDQALRRLLSEGEPALDAGQRRLLTDAYRAALDCSQAEIDALRHKLAAMGQQREGQMAYAQFSEWEQA
;
A
#
# COMPACT_ATOMS: atom_id res chain seq x y z
N MET A 1 29.76 -1.66 -15.65
CA MET A 1 28.64 -1.31 -14.75
C MET A 1 28.71 -2.20 -13.52
N PRO A 2 28.48 -1.68 -12.31
CA PRO A 2 28.33 -2.53 -11.13
C PRO A 2 27.13 -3.48 -11.32
N PRO A 3 27.17 -4.70 -10.75
CA PRO A 3 26.06 -5.64 -10.83
C PRO A 3 24.82 -5.07 -10.14
N PHE A 4 23.64 -5.34 -10.72
CA PHE A 4 22.38 -4.95 -10.12
C PHE A 4 22.14 -5.73 -8.82
N ASP A 5 21.96 -5.01 -7.71
CA ASP A 5 21.75 -5.62 -6.39
C ASP A 5 20.26 -5.84 -6.13
N ALA A 6 19.74 -6.96 -6.64
CA ALA A 6 18.34 -7.34 -6.43
C ALA A 6 17.99 -7.55 -4.94
N ALA A 7 18.97 -7.97 -4.12
CA ALA A 7 18.75 -8.22 -2.70
C ALA A 7 18.49 -6.91 -1.94
N ALA A 8 19.32 -5.88 -2.18
CA ALA A 8 19.10 -4.56 -1.60
C ALA A 8 17.76 -3.95 -2.01
N TRP A 9 17.38 -4.08 -3.29
CA TRP A 9 16.07 -3.61 -3.77
C TRP A 9 14.91 -4.35 -3.10
N SER A 10 14.96 -5.67 -3.06
CA SER A 10 13.93 -6.50 -2.40
C SER A 10 13.80 -6.18 -0.91
N GLN A 11 14.91 -5.98 -0.21
CA GLN A 11 14.91 -5.57 1.19
C GLN A 11 14.28 -4.18 1.36
N ALA A 12 14.66 -3.20 0.54
CA ALA A 12 14.12 -1.84 0.62
C ALA A 12 12.61 -1.79 0.36
N ILE A 13 12.12 -2.54 -0.65
CA ILE A 13 10.69 -2.67 -0.97
C ILE A 13 9.95 -3.35 0.19
N SER A 14 10.49 -4.47 0.69
CA SER A 14 9.86 -5.21 1.80
C SER A 14 9.79 -4.37 3.07
N GLN A 15 10.85 -3.61 3.37
CA GLN A 15 10.89 -2.72 4.53
C GLN A 15 9.89 -1.58 4.38
N ALA A 16 9.84 -0.91 3.23
CA ALA A 16 8.88 0.16 2.99
C ALA A 16 7.42 -0.34 3.07
N GLY A 17 7.14 -1.56 2.61
CA GLY A 17 5.84 -2.21 2.78
C GLY A 17 5.49 -2.49 4.24
N ARG A 18 6.44 -3.00 5.05
CA ARG A 18 6.23 -3.22 6.49
C ARG A 18 6.04 -1.93 7.28
N GLU A 19 6.75 -0.88 6.90
CA GLU A 19 6.66 0.46 7.48
C GLU A 19 5.40 1.22 7.01
N GLN A 20 4.63 0.64 6.08
CA GLN A 20 3.51 1.32 5.42
C GLN A 20 3.91 2.66 4.78
N ASP A 21 5.17 2.81 4.38
CA ASP A 21 5.69 4.00 3.74
C ASP A 21 5.39 3.96 2.24
N TRP A 22 4.13 4.28 1.91
CA TRP A 22 3.61 4.26 0.54
C TRP A 22 4.35 5.24 -0.38
N ARG A 23 4.84 6.35 0.18
CA ARG A 23 5.61 7.34 -0.58
C ARG A 23 6.97 6.79 -0.99
N LYS A 24 7.68 6.14 -0.06
CA LYS A 24 8.95 5.48 -0.33
C LYS A 24 8.77 4.32 -1.31
N LEU A 25 7.70 3.53 -1.19
CA LEU A 25 7.37 2.49 -2.19
C LEU A 25 7.20 3.07 -3.60
N ALA A 26 6.47 4.18 -3.76
CA ALA A 26 6.30 4.83 -5.07
C ALA A 26 7.63 5.36 -5.63
N GLN A 27 8.50 5.91 -4.78
CA GLN A 27 9.84 6.37 -5.18
C GLN A 27 10.73 5.21 -5.63
N LEU A 28 10.71 4.10 -4.89
CA LEU A 28 11.43 2.87 -5.24
C LEU A 28 10.93 2.29 -6.56
N ASP A 29 9.61 2.25 -6.78
CA ASP A 29 9.01 1.80 -8.04
C ASP A 29 9.44 2.65 -9.23
N GLN A 30 9.37 3.98 -9.09
CA GLN A 30 9.80 4.88 -10.15
C GLN A 30 11.30 4.73 -10.47
N ALA A 31 12.14 4.61 -9.45
CA ALA A 31 13.58 4.44 -9.61
C ALA A 31 13.93 3.10 -10.26
N LEU A 32 13.27 2.00 -9.86
CA LEU A 32 13.47 0.69 -10.45
C LEU A 32 13.02 0.65 -11.91
N ARG A 33 11.84 1.20 -12.24
CA ARG A 33 11.36 1.30 -13.63
C ARG A 33 12.34 2.07 -14.51
N ARG A 34 12.83 3.21 -14.04
CA ARG A 34 13.83 4.02 -14.74
C ARG A 34 15.08 3.18 -15.03
N LEU A 35 15.61 2.51 -14.01
CA LEU A 35 16.80 1.69 -14.12
C LEU A 35 16.62 0.54 -15.13
N LEU A 36 15.47 -0.13 -15.11
CA LEU A 36 15.15 -1.19 -16.08
C LEU A 36 14.99 -0.68 -17.51
N SER A 37 14.50 0.56 -17.69
CA SER A 37 14.31 1.17 -19.01
C SER A 37 15.58 1.78 -19.62
N GLU A 38 16.50 2.28 -18.78
CA GLU A 38 17.69 3.03 -19.23
C GLU A 38 18.90 2.14 -19.54
N GLY A 39 18.87 0.89 -19.12
CA GLY A 39 19.86 -0.11 -19.51
C GLY A 39 19.56 -1.41 -18.81
N GLU A 40 18.94 -2.35 -19.53
CA GLU A 40 18.62 -3.68 -19.01
C GLU A 40 19.82 -4.25 -18.23
N PRO A 41 19.79 -4.25 -16.89
CA PRO A 41 20.67 -5.17 -16.19
C PRO A 41 20.17 -6.53 -16.61
N ALA A 42 21.05 -7.42 -17.08
CA ALA A 42 20.68 -8.80 -17.36
C ALA A 42 20.26 -9.46 -16.04
N LEU A 43 18.99 -9.27 -15.66
CA LEU A 43 18.42 -9.86 -14.46
C LEU A 43 18.32 -11.36 -14.71
N ASP A 44 18.96 -12.15 -13.88
CA ASP A 44 18.74 -13.59 -13.89
C ASP A 44 17.32 -13.92 -13.38
N ALA A 45 16.90 -15.18 -13.59
CA ALA A 45 15.56 -15.61 -13.18
C ALA A 45 15.34 -15.53 -11.66
N GLY A 46 16.40 -15.71 -10.85
CA GLY A 46 16.34 -15.62 -9.40
C GLY A 46 16.13 -14.18 -8.93
N GLN A 47 16.85 -13.23 -9.51
CA GLN A 47 16.72 -11.80 -9.23
C GLN A 47 15.32 -11.28 -9.61
N ARG A 48 14.79 -11.70 -10.77
CA ARG A 48 13.42 -11.35 -11.18
C ARG A 48 12.39 -11.88 -10.18
N ARG A 49 12.54 -13.14 -9.76
CA ARG A 49 11.64 -13.76 -8.79
C ARG A 49 11.69 -13.04 -7.43
N LEU A 50 12.88 -12.73 -6.95
CA LEU A 50 13.10 -12.06 -5.68
C LEU A 50 12.48 -10.64 -5.63
N LEU A 51 12.58 -9.88 -6.73
CA LEU A 51 11.88 -8.60 -6.85
C LEU A 51 10.36 -8.80 -6.93
N THR A 52 9.90 -9.77 -7.72
CA THR A 52 8.46 -10.07 -7.88
C THR A 52 7.81 -10.41 -6.55
N ASP A 53 8.45 -11.27 -5.76
CA ASP A 53 7.95 -11.70 -4.45
C ASP A 53 7.90 -10.51 -3.46
N ALA A 54 8.90 -9.62 -3.48
CA ALA A 54 8.90 -8.40 -2.66
C ALA A 54 7.75 -7.44 -3.03
N TYR A 55 7.50 -7.23 -4.32
CA TYR A 55 6.39 -6.38 -4.76
C TYR A 55 5.03 -6.99 -4.44
N ARG A 56 4.86 -8.31 -4.59
CA ARG A 56 3.63 -9.00 -4.22
C ARG A 56 3.33 -8.82 -2.73
N ALA A 57 4.33 -9.04 -1.87
CA ALA A 57 4.18 -8.81 -0.44
C ALA A 57 3.80 -7.35 -0.12
N ALA A 58 4.43 -6.36 -0.78
CA ALA A 58 4.08 -4.96 -0.59
C ALA A 58 2.65 -4.62 -1.06
N LEU A 59 2.20 -5.22 -2.16
CA LEU A 59 0.82 -5.08 -2.67
C LEU A 59 -0.20 -5.69 -1.70
N ASP A 60 0.08 -6.87 -1.17
CA ASP A 60 -0.80 -7.53 -0.20
C ASP A 60 -0.95 -6.67 1.07
N CYS A 61 0.15 -6.09 1.57
CA CYS A 61 0.11 -5.14 2.69
C CYS A 61 -0.70 -3.88 2.36
N SER A 62 -0.54 -3.34 1.15
CA SER A 62 -1.29 -2.15 0.70
C SER A 62 -2.79 -2.45 0.61
N GLN A 63 -3.16 -3.62 0.09
CA GLN A 63 -4.56 -4.03 -0.05
C GLN A 63 -5.22 -4.20 1.32
N ALA A 64 -4.53 -4.83 2.27
CA ALA A 64 -5.02 -4.98 3.64
C ALA A 64 -5.27 -3.62 4.32
N GLU A 65 -4.39 -2.63 4.13
CA GLU A 65 -4.58 -1.28 4.68
C GLU A 65 -5.76 -0.56 4.02
N ILE A 66 -5.91 -0.67 2.69
CA ILE A 66 -7.06 -0.10 1.97
C ILE A 66 -8.38 -0.67 2.50
N ASP A 67 -8.44 -1.99 2.70
CA ASP A 67 -9.65 -2.63 3.21
C ASP A 67 -9.93 -2.23 4.66
N ALA A 68 -8.91 -2.11 5.51
CA ALA A 68 -9.05 -1.56 6.86
C ALA A 68 -9.58 -0.12 6.86
N LEU A 69 -9.09 0.74 5.96
CA LEU A 69 -9.57 2.12 5.81
C LEU A 69 -11.02 2.16 5.31
N ARG A 70 -11.40 1.30 4.36
CA ARG A 70 -12.79 1.17 3.89
C ARG A 70 -13.72 0.76 5.02
N HIS A 71 -13.33 -0.20 5.85
CA HIS A 71 -14.10 -0.62 7.02
C HIS A 71 -14.26 0.52 8.04
N LYS A 72 -13.19 1.26 8.34
CA LYS A 72 -13.26 2.44 9.23
C LYS A 72 -14.20 3.51 8.69
N LEU A 73 -14.12 3.80 7.39
CA LEU A 73 -14.99 4.80 6.75
C LEU A 73 -16.46 4.39 6.80
N ALA A 74 -16.76 3.12 6.50
CA ALA A 74 -18.11 2.58 6.59
C ALA A 74 -18.66 2.66 8.04
N ALA A 75 -17.85 2.32 9.03
CA ALA A 75 -18.23 2.42 10.44
C ALA A 75 -18.54 3.87 10.86
N MET A 76 -17.73 4.84 10.42
CA MET A 76 -18.00 6.27 10.65
C MET A 76 -19.30 6.74 9.99
N GLY A 77 -19.59 6.26 8.78
CA GLY A 77 -20.86 6.53 8.08
C GLY A 77 -22.06 6.03 8.87
N GLN A 78 -22.01 4.78 9.34
CA GLN A 78 -23.06 4.17 10.16
C GLN A 78 -23.25 4.88 11.51
N GLN A 79 -22.15 5.28 12.17
CA GLN A 79 -22.23 6.05 13.41
C GLN A 79 -22.92 7.41 13.18
N ARG A 80 -22.60 8.09 12.07
CA ARG A 80 -23.20 9.38 11.73
C ARG A 80 -24.69 9.26 11.41
N GLU A 81 -25.09 8.23 10.66
CA GLU A 81 -26.50 7.93 10.39
C GLU A 81 -27.27 7.63 11.68
N GLY A 82 -26.70 6.83 12.57
CA GLY A 82 -27.28 6.57 13.89
C GLY A 82 -27.46 7.85 14.72
N GLN A 83 -26.45 8.71 14.78
CA GLN A 83 -26.53 10.00 15.49
C GLN A 83 -27.59 10.93 14.90
N MET A 84 -27.73 10.97 13.57
CA MET A 84 -28.78 11.77 12.92
C MET A 84 -30.18 11.21 13.19
N ALA A 85 -30.35 9.89 13.15
CA ALA A 85 -31.63 9.26 13.49
C ALA A 85 -32.02 9.54 14.96
N TYR A 86 -31.07 9.43 15.90
CA TYR A 86 -31.31 9.78 17.30
C TYR A 86 -31.68 11.25 17.48
N ALA A 87 -30.98 12.18 16.83
CA ALA A 87 -31.29 13.61 16.90
C ALA A 87 -32.70 13.92 16.38
N GLN A 88 -33.10 13.34 15.24
CA GLN A 88 -34.45 13.53 14.68
C GLN A 88 -35.55 12.97 15.58
N PHE A 89 -35.31 11.81 16.22
CA PHE A 89 -36.27 11.24 17.18
C PHE A 89 -36.40 12.09 18.44
N SER A 90 -35.29 12.61 18.97
CA SER A 90 -35.32 13.48 20.16
C SER A 90 -36.00 14.83 19.90
N GLU A 91 -35.87 15.40 18.70
CA GLU A 91 -36.61 16.61 18.32
C GLU A 91 -38.12 16.34 18.20
N TRP A 92 -38.52 15.13 17.81
CA TRP A 92 -39.94 14.75 17.69
C TRP A 92 -40.61 14.47 19.04
N GLU A 93 -39.88 13.97 20.05
CA GLU A 93 -40.41 13.80 21.41
C GLU A 93 -40.51 15.10 22.22
N GLN A 94 -39.80 16.16 21.80
CA GLN A 94 -39.81 17.46 22.46
C GLN A 94 -40.78 18.48 21.84
N ALA A 95 -41.41 18.16 20.71
CA ALA A 95 -42.37 19.00 19.97
C ALA A 95 -43.83 18.60 20.26
#